data_AF-A0AA88DWQ4-F1
#
_entry.id   AF-A0AA88DWQ4-F1
#
_cell.length_a   1.000
_cell.length_b   1.000
_cell.length_c   1.000
_cell.angle_alpha   90.00
_cell.angle_beta   90.00
_cell.angle_gamma   90.00
#
_symmetry.space_group_name_H-M   'P 1'
#
loop_
_entity.id
_entity.type
_entity.pdbx_description
1 polymer ?
#
loop_
_entity_poly.entity_id
_entity_poly.type
_entity_poly.pdbx_seq_one_letter_code
_entity_poly.pdbx_strand_id
1 'polypeptide(L)' 'MKRFVIHVSYLNQPSFQELLSQAEEEFGFDHPMGVLTIPCREDAFVDLLSRLNSL' A
#
# COMPACT_ATOMS: atom_id res chain seq x y z
N MET A 1 -10.00 4.95 11.88
CA MET A 1 -8.82 4.43 11.13
C MET A 1 -8.84 2.92 11.21
N LYS A 2 -9.03 2.23 10.09
CA LYS A 2 -8.87 0.77 10.02
C LYS A 2 -7.42 0.46 9.62
N ARG A 3 -6.85 -0.57 10.23
CA ARG A 3 -5.52 -1.07 9.91
C ARG A 3 -5.69 -2.41 9.20
N PHE A 4 -5.02 -2.56 8.07
CA PHE A 4 -5.01 -3.81 7.31
C PHE A 4 -3.63 -4.45 7.42
N VAL A 5 -3.61 -5.76 7.60
CA VAL A 5 -2.38 -6.56 7.63
C VAL A 5 -2.39 -7.45 6.40
N ILE A 6 -1.33 -7.37 5.61
CA ILE A 6 -1.17 -8.14 4.38
C ILE A 6 0.15 -8.90 4.42
N HIS A 7 0.27 -9.95 3.61
CA HIS A 7 1.52 -10.68 3.50
C HIS A 7 2.60 -9.82 2.81
N VAL A 8 3.84 -9.91 3.28
CA VAL A 8 4.97 -9.14 2.73
C VAL A 8 5.20 -9.42 1.24
N SER A 9 4.82 -10.61 0.76
CA SER A 9 4.93 -10.98 -0.66
C SER A 9 4.18 -10.03 -1.59
N TYR A 10 3.10 -9.39 -1.13
CA TYR A 10 2.37 -8.42 -1.93
C TYR A 10 3.16 -7.15 -2.22
N LEU A 11 4.18 -6.82 -1.41
CA LEU A 11 5.06 -5.68 -1.69
C LEU A 11 5.90 -5.89 -2.96
N ASN A 12 6.09 -7.13 -3.40
CA ASN A 12 6.79 -7.46 -4.63
C ASN A 12 5.88 -7.47 -5.87
N GLN A 13 4.57 -7.24 -5.70
CA GLN A 13 3.64 -7.16 -6.81
C GLN A 13 3.74 -5.80 -7.48
N PRO A 14 3.81 -5.72 -8.84
CA PRO A 14 3.97 -4.46 -9.55
C PRO A 14 2.91 -3.42 -9.16
N SER A 15 1.65 -3.83 -9.03
CA SER A 15 0.55 -2.93 -8.65
C SER A 15 0.70 -2.36 -7.24
N PHE A 16 1.33 -3.10 -6.32
CA PHE A 16 1.59 -2.58 -4.98
C PHE A 16 2.77 -1.61 -5.01
N GLN A 17 3.82 -1.91 -5.77
CA GLN A 17 4.96 -1.01 -5.95
C GLN A 17 4.55 0.33 -6.59
N GLU A 18 3.66 0.31 -7.58
CA GLU A 18 3.10 1.55 -8.15
C GLU A 18 2.39 2.40 -7.08
N LEU A 19 1.57 1.77 -6.22
CA LEU A 19 0.92 2.47 -5.11
C LEU A 19 1.93 3.01 -4.09
N LEU A 20 3.01 2.27 -3.81
CA LEU A 20 4.08 2.76 -2.94
C LEU A 20 4.79 3.97 -3.55
N SER A 21 5.08 3.94 -4.85
CA SER A 21 5.71 5.05 -5.57
C SER A 21 4.82 6.29 -5.58
N GLN A 22 3.51 6.12 -5.83
CA GLN A 22 2.56 7.24 -5.76
C GLN A 22 2.47 7.84 -4.36
N ALA A 23 2.46 6.99 -3.33
CA ALA A 23 2.46 7.45 -1.95
C ALA A 23 3.76 8.18 -1.59
N GLU A 24 4.91 7.71 -2.08
CA GLU A 24 6.18 8.41 -1.93
C GLU A 24 6.14 9.79 -2.60
N GLU A 25 5.69 9.89 -3.85
CA GLU A 25 5.64 11.16 -4.57
C GLU A 25 4.73 12.18 -3.89
N GLU A 26 3.61 11.74 -3.30
CA GLU A 26 2.63 12.62 -2.66
C GLU A 26 3.00 12.99 -1.21
N PHE A 27 3.60 12.07 -0.45
CA PHE A 27 3.83 12.24 1.00
C PHE A 27 5.30 12.26 1.43
N GLY A 28 6.23 11.86 0.56
CA GLY A 28 7.66 11.73 0.85
C GLY A 28 8.00 10.59 1.80
N PHE A 29 9.29 10.24 1.88
CA PHE A 29 9.81 9.19 2.78
C PHE A 29 10.21 9.68 4.17
N ASP A 30 10.00 10.96 4.48
CA ASP A 30 10.38 11.52 5.78
C ASP A 30 9.38 11.09 6.85
N HIS A 31 9.54 9.85 7.30
CA HIS A 31 8.71 9.23 8.32
C HIS A 31 9.57 8.92 9.55
N PRO A 32 9.38 9.66 10.66
CA PRO A 32 10.26 9.57 11.83
C PRO A 32 10.27 8.21 12.53
N MET A 33 9.33 7.31 12.20
CA MET A 33 9.25 5.96 12.77
C MET A 33 9.73 4.84 11.83
N GLY A 34 10.12 5.15 10.58
CA GLY A 34 10.44 4.11 9.57
C GLY A 34 9.25 3.21 9.21
N VAL A 35 8.05 3.55 9.68
CA VAL A 35 6.80 2.86 9.36
C VAL A 35 6.14 3.59 8.20
N LEU A 36 5.99 2.90 7.07
CA LEU A 36 5.29 3.41 5.91
C LEU A 36 3.77 3.39 6.19
N THR A 37 3.18 4.57 6.35
CA THR A 37 1.73 4.72 6.52
C THR A 37 1.17 5.37 5.26
N ILE A 38 0.42 4.59 4.49
CA ILE A 38 -0.14 5.06 3.21
C ILE A 38 -1.60 5.45 3.45
N PRO A 39 -1.92 6.76 3.45
CA PRO A 39 -3.31 7.16 3.41
C PRO A 39 -3.88 6.76 2.04
N CYS A 40 -4.82 5.83 2.04
CA CYS A 40 -5.52 5.44 0.84
C CYS A 40 -7.00 5.32 1.14
N ARG A 41 -7.81 5.41 0.08
CA ARG A 41 -9.24 5.17 0.19
C ARG A 41 -9.47 3.68 0.48
N GLU A 42 -10.38 3.38 1.40
CA GLU A 42 -10.70 2.01 1.78
C GLU A 42 -11.15 1.18 0.57
N ASP A 43 -11.96 1.76 -0.33
CA ASP A 43 -12.41 1.10 -1.55
C ASP A 43 -11.26 0.76 -2.52
N ALA A 44 -10.29 1.66 -2.67
CA ALA A 44 -9.12 1.42 -3.52
C ALA A 44 -8.22 0.31 -2.96
N PHE A 45 -8.06 0.26 -1.63
CA PHE A 45 -7.27 -0.79 -0.98
C PHE A 45 -7.94 -2.17 -1.09
N VAL A 46 -9.26 -2.23 -0.95
CA VAL A 46 -10.02 -3.48 -1.12
C VAL A 46 -9.99 -3.96 -2.56
N ASP A 47 -10.13 -3.07 -3.55
CA ASP A 47 -9.97 -3.40 -4.97
C ASP A 47 -8.59 -3.99 -5.26
N LEU A 48 -7.53 -3.32 -4.80
CA LEU A 48 -6.16 -3.81 -4.92
C LEU A 48 -6.00 -5.21 -4.32
N LEU A 49 -6.45 -5.41 -3.07
CA LEU A 49 -6.38 -6.70 -2.40
C LEU A 49 -7.14 -7.80 -3.15
N SER A 50 -8.29 -7.47 -3.75
CA SER A 50 -9.07 -8.43 -4.54
C SER A 50 -8.32 -8.87 -5.80
N ARG A 51 -7.62 -7.94 -6.46
CA ARG A 51 -6.79 -8.20 -7.64
C ARG A 51 -5.56 -9.04 -7.30
N LEU A 52 -5.00 -8.81 -6.11
CA LEU A 52 -3.82 -9.53 -5.59
C LEU A 52 -4.15 -10.94 -5.07
N ASN A 53 -5.36 -11.19 -4.58
CA ASN A 53 -5.83 -12.52 -4.12
C ASN A 53 -6.31 -13.44 -5.25
N SER A 54 -6.48 -12.93 -6.47
CA SER A 54 -6.91 -13.74 -7.62
C SER A 54 -5.74 -14.42 -8.35
N LEU A 55 -4.55 -14.47 -7.75
CA LEU A 55 -3.33 -15.15 -8.25
C LEU A 55 -3.06 -16.45 -7.50
#